data_AF-A0AAN8KBT9-F1
#
_entry.id   AF-A0AAN8KBT9-F1
#
_cell.length_a   1.000
_cell.length_b   1.000
_cell.length_c   1.000
_cell.angle_alpha   90.00
_cell.angle_beta   90.00
_cell.angle_gamma   90.00
#
_symmetry.space_group_name_H-M   'P 1'
#
loop_
_entity.id
_entity.type
_entity.pdbx_description
1 polymer ?
#
loop_
_entity_poly.entity_id
_entity_poly.type
_entity_poly.pdbx_seq_one_letter_code
_entity_poly.pdbx_strand_id
1 'polypeptide(L)'
;MLKPFLLFGLFCAVLGRSNFRNNIPNGYAVPNPCRSGYWNGVGHYNSKGGGTLNPFGSDFEKNYNRWTIALCTADSDGDGKTNGEELGDPFCDWFASKTVNANLRAATGHPGICEPIGSPLCAAQEGKFSC
;
A
#
# COMPACT_ATOMS: atom_id res chain seq x y z
N MET A 1 -34.22 -38.17 -33.40
CA MET A 1 -32.77 -37.90 -33.43
C MET A 1 -32.56 -36.48 -32.92
N LEU A 2 -32.11 -36.33 -31.67
CA LEU A 2 -31.86 -35.03 -31.03
C LEU A 2 -30.34 -34.89 -30.83
N LYS A 3 -29.70 -33.93 -31.49
CA LYS A 3 -28.26 -33.65 -31.34
C LYS A 3 -28.07 -32.74 -30.11
N PRO A 4 -27.26 -33.12 -29.11
CA PRO A 4 -26.92 -32.23 -28.02
C PRO A 4 -25.85 -31.25 -28.51
N PHE A 5 -26.15 -29.96 -28.46
CA PHE A 5 -25.13 -28.91 -28.55
C PHE A 5 -24.40 -28.87 -27.20
N LEU A 6 -23.13 -29.29 -27.17
CA LEU A 6 -22.26 -29.04 -26.02
C LEU A 6 -22.00 -27.53 -25.93
N LEU A 7 -22.54 -26.87 -24.91
CA LEU A 7 -22.05 -25.56 -24.48
C LEU A 7 -20.74 -25.78 -23.72
N PHE A 8 -19.61 -25.43 -24.36
CA PHE A 8 -18.32 -25.32 -23.68
C PHE A 8 -18.32 -24.00 -22.91
N GLY A 9 -18.69 -24.04 -21.63
CA GLY A 9 -18.62 -22.89 -20.74
C GLY A 9 -17.15 -22.54 -20.47
N LEU A 10 -16.69 -21.42 -21.03
CA LEU A 10 -15.40 -20.83 -20.68
C LEU A 10 -15.49 -20.34 -19.23
N PHE A 11 -15.02 -21.15 -18.28
CA PHE A 11 -14.74 -20.68 -16.93
C PHE A 11 -13.54 -19.74 -16.99
N CYS A 12 -13.80 -18.43 -17.10
CA CYS A 12 -12.82 -17.44 -16.69
C CYS A 12 -12.61 -17.64 -15.19
N ALA A 13 -11.55 -18.37 -14.83
CA ALA A 13 -11.03 -18.38 -13.49
C ALA A 13 -10.69 -16.92 -13.14
N VAL A 14 -11.54 -16.28 -12.34
CA VAL A 14 -11.21 -15.02 -11.69
C VAL A 14 -10.13 -15.36 -10.68
N LEU A 15 -8.87 -15.31 -11.10
CA LEU A 15 -7.74 -15.28 -10.19
C LEU A 15 -7.93 -14.04 -9.32
N GLY A 16 -8.28 -14.26 -8.05
CA GLY A 16 -8.54 -13.19 -7.09
C GLY A 16 -7.39 -12.19 -7.11
N ARG A 17 -7.72 -10.91 -7.28
CA ARG A 17 -6.73 -9.82 -7.25
C ARG A 17 -5.88 -9.98 -5.99
N SER A 18 -4.56 -10.05 -6.17
CA SER A 18 -3.60 -9.95 -5.08
C SER A 18 -3.97 -8.76 -4.19
N ASN A 19 -4.15 -9.00 -2.88
CA ASN A 19 -4.29 -7.93 -1.92
C ASN A 19 -2.89 -7.38 -1.65
N PHE A 20 -2.52 -6.29 -2.33
CA PHE A 20 -1.20 -5.65 -2.22
C PHE A 20 -0.76 -5.33 -0.78
N ARG A 21 -1.71 -5.20 0.15
CA ARG A 21 -1.40 -5.05 1.58
C ARG A 21 -0.67 -6.25 2.19
N ASN A 22 -0.79 -7.45 1.60
CA ASN A 22 -0.02 -8.63 2.00
C ASN A 22 1.46 -8.53 1.64
N ASN A 23 1.82 -7.59 0.75
CA ASN A 23 3.16 -7.46 0.21
C ASN A 23 3.94 -6.29 0.83
N ILE A 24 3.43 -5.69 1.91
CA ILE A 24 4.07 -4.60 2.67
C ILE A 24 3.92 -4.87 4.17
N PRO A 25 4.87 -4.42 5.02
CA PRO A 25 4.75 -4.54 6.46
C PRO A 25 3.54 -3.75 6.96
N ASN A 26 2.84 -4.31 7.96
CA ASN A 26 1.66 -3.70 8.59
C ASN A 26 0.58 -3.21 7.60
N GLY A 27 0.47 -3.79 6.40
CA GLY A 27 -0.42 -3.25 5.36
C GLY A 27 -1.90 -3.14 5.74
N TYR A 28 -2.36 -3.88 6.76
CA TYR A 28 -3.72 -3.80 7.31
C TYR A 28 -3.88 -2.87 8.52
N ALA A 29 -2.78 -2.31 9.02
CA ALA A 29 -2.71 -1.51 10.23
C ALA A 29 -2.03 -0.15 9.99
N VAL A 30 -1.99 0.33 8.74
CA VAL A 30 -1.48 1.67 8.40
C VAL A 30 -2.45 2.73 8.94
N PRO A 31 -2.01 3.61 9.87
CA PRO A 31 -2.86 4.65 10.44
C PRO A 31 -3.49 5.53 9.36
N ASN A 32 -4.73 5.97 9.61
CA ASN A 32 -5.36 6.98 8.78
C ASN A 32 -5.01 8.37 9.35
N PRO A 33 -4.27 9.23 8.63
CA PRO A 33 -3.85 10.53 9.15
C PRO A 33 -5.00 11.55 9.27
N CYS A 34 -6.16 11.29 8.65
CA CYS A 34 -7.34 12.16 8.70
C CYS A 34 -8.26 11.91 9.89
N ARG A 35 -8.32 10.67 10.41
CA ARG A 35 -9.28 10.25 11.44
C ARG A 35 -8.87 8.93 12.08
N SER A 36 -9.52 8.56 13.18
CA SER A 36 -9.30 7.24 13.79
C SER A 36 -9.56 6.08 12.81
N GLY A 37 -8.74 5.04 12.90
CA GLY A 37 -8.81 3.84 12.08
C GLY A 37 -7.63 3.71 11.09
N TYR A 38 -7.81 2.87 10.08
CA TYR A 38 -6.76 2.48 9.14
C TYR A 38 -7.04 2.94 7.71
N TRP A 39 -5.98 3.21 6.96
CA TRP A 39 -6.02 3.52 5.53
C TRP A 39 -5.89 2.24 4.71
N ASN A 40 -7.02 1.66 4.30
CA ASN A 40 -7.03 0.37 3.61
C ASN A 40 -6.46 0.44 2.18
N GLY A 41 -6.48 1.61 1.55
CA GLY A 41 -5.93 1.86 0.23
C GLY A 41 -4.51 2.42 0.27
N VAL A 42 -3.56 1.75 0.93
CA VAL A 42 -2.22 2.29 1.23
C VAL A 42 -1.51 2.91 0.01
N GLY A 43 -1.61 2.30 -1.17
CA GLY A 43 -1.02 2.82 -2.41
C GLY A 43 -1.86 3.88 -3.16
N HIS A 44 -2.96 4.37 -2.59
CA HIS A 44 -3.89 5.28 -3.25
C HIS A 44 -4.25 6.48 -2.37
N TYR A 45 -4.56 7.61 -3.02
CA TYR A 45 -5.15 8.77 -2.34
C TYR A 45 -6.56 8.50 -1.80
N ASN A 46 -7.26 7.48 -2.31
CA ASN A 46 -8.51 7.01 -1.74
C ASN A 46 -8.21 6.03 -0.60
N SER A 47 -8.60 6.35 0.64
CA SER A 47 -8.43 5.48 1.81
C SER A 47 -9.11 4.12 1.73
N LYS A 48 -10.05 3.93 0.81
CA LYS A 48 -10.69 2.63 0.52
C LYS A 48 -9.99 1.84 -0.60
N GLY A 49 -9.00 2.43 -1.26
CA GLY A 49 -8.27 1.87 -2.39
C GLY A 49 -8.86 2.22 -3.76
N GLY A 50 -8.13 1.88 -4.82
CA GLY A 50 -8.47 2.21 -6.20
C GLY A 50 -8.29 3.69 -6.55
N GLY A 51 -8.50 4.03 -7.82
CA GLY A 51 -8.27 5.38 -8.33
C GLY A 51 -6.79 5.73 -8.41
N THR A 52 -6.47 7.02 -8.37
CA THR A 52 -5.12 7.55 -8.51
C THR A 52 -4.18 6.99 -7.44
N LEU A 53 -3.01 6.51 -7.87
CA LEU A 53 -1.95 6.11 -6.95
C LEU A 53 -1.41 7.34 -6.22
N ASN A 54 -1.04 7.15 -4.97
CA ASN A 54 -0.20 8.13 -4.27
C ASN A 54 1.29 7.85 -4.60
N PRO A 55 2.25 8.66 -4.10
CA PRO A 55 3.66 8.45 -4.39
C PRO A 55 4.15 7.06 -3.99
N PHE A 56 3.77 6.57 -2.80
CA PHE A 56 4.08 5.20 -2.36
C PHE A 56 3.59 4.13 -3.33
N GLY A 57 2.32 4.21 -3.74
CA GLY A 57 1.74 3.25 -4.67
C GLY A 57 2.46 3.26 -6.02
N SER A 58 2.89 4.42 -6.48
CA SER A 58 3.68 4.57 -7.71
C SER A 58 5.06 3.93 -7.57
N ASP A 59 5.74 4.12 -6.44
CA ASP A 59 7.06 3.53 -6.19
C ASP A 59 6.96 2.03 -5.90
N PHE A 60 5.91 1.59 -5.24
CA PHE A 60 5.61 0.18 -5.05
C PHE A 60 5.36 -0.52 -6.39
N GLU A 61 4.61 0.10 -7.30
CA GLU A 61 4.42 -0.41 -8.67
C GLU A 61 5.75 -0.50 -9.44
N LYS A 62 6.59 0.55 -9.38
CA LYS A 62 7.95 0.53 -9.98
C LYS A 62 8.83 -0.57 -9.39
N ASN A 63 8.61 -0.95 -8.14
CA ASN A 63 9.26 -2.07 -7.46
C ASN A 63 8.55 -3.42 -7.69
N TYR A 64 7.76 -3.54 -8.77
CA TYR A 64 7.02 -4.74 -9.15
C TYR A 64 6.05 -5.22 -8.07
N ASN A 65 5.50 -4.31 -7.28
CA ASN A 65 4.59 -4.57 -6.16
C ASN A 65 5.20 -5.48 -5.09
N ARG A 66 6.48 -5.25 -4.76
CA ARG A 66 7.23 -5.97 -3.73
C ARG A 66 7.83 -5.00 -2.72
N TRP A 67 7.89 -5.44 -1.46
CA TRP A 67 8.69 -4.79 -0.42
C TRP A 67 10.18 -5.05 -0.67
N THR A 68 10.81 -4.17 -1.44
CA THR A 68 12.25 -4.21 -1.70
C THR A 68 12.98 -3.31 -0.70
N ILE A 69 14.29 -3.52 -0.53
CA ILE A 69 15.12 -2.60 0.27
C ILE A 69 15.01 -1.18 -0.29
N ALA A 70 15.07 -1.02 -1.61
CA ALA A 70 14.97 0.29 -2.26
C ALA A 70 13.65 1.01 -1.94
N LEU A 71 12.53 0.30 -1.95
CA LEU A 71 11.24 0.86 -1.53
C LEU A 71 11.24 1.15 -0.03
N CYS A 72 11.68 0.21 0.81
CA CYS A 72 11.69 0.40 2.25
C CYS A 72 12.47 1.66 2.69
N THR A 73 13.63 1.91 2.08
CA THR A 73 14.48 3.07 2.39
C THR A 73 14.08 4.36 1.69
N ALA A 74 13.11 4.32 0.78
CA ALA A 74 12.62 5.52 0.10
C ALA A 74 11.69 6.32 1.02
N ASP A 75 11.74 7.64 0.91
CA ASP A 75 10.74 8.58 1.42
C ASP A 75 9.83 8.94 0.24
N SER A 76 8.70 8.23 0.08
CA SER A 76 7.93 8.34 -1.16
C SER A 76 7.11 9.63 -1.20
N ASP A 77 6.55 10.06 -0.07
CA ASP A 77 5.69 11.23 0.00
C ASP A 77 6.40 12.54 0.39
N GLY A 78 7.68 12.46 0.74
CA GLY A 78 8.56 13.59 0.95
C GLY A 78 8.39 14.25 2.31
N ASP A 79 7.88 13.51 3.30
CA ASP A 79 7.63 14.02 4.66
C ASP A 79 8.88 13.95 5.57
N GLY A 80 9.98 13.39 5.06
CA GLY A 80 11.25 13.21 5.77
C GLY A 80 11.38 11.88 6.49
N LYS A 81 10.40 10.97 6.40
CA LYS A 81 10.48 9.60 6.92
C LYS A 81 10.57 8.60 5.78
N THR A 82 11.31 7.52 6.02
CA THR A 82 11.32 6.40 5.08
C THR A 82 10.03 5.58 5.21
N ASN A 83 9.62 4.94 4.12
CA ASN A 83 8.48 4.03 4.10
C ASN A 83 8.61 2.94 5.18
N GLY A 84 9.84 2.46 5.44
CA GLY A 84 10.14 1.50 6.48
C GLY A 84 9.92 2.04 7.90
N GLU A 85 10.34 3.27 8.18
CA GLU A 85 10.07 3.90 9.48
C GLU A 85 8.56 4.04 9.74
N GLU A 86 7.80 4.41 8.73
CA GLU A 86 6.36 4.63 8.85
C GLU A 86 5.56 3.33 8.92
N LEU A 87 5.89 2.34 8.08
CA LEU A 87 5.23 1.04 8.08
C LEU A 87 5.77 0.09 9.15
N GLY A 88 6.70 0.55 10.01
CA GLY A 88 7.20 -0.20 11.15
C GLY A 88 8.29 -1.24 10.83
N ASP A 89 8.91 -1.19 9.66
CA ASP A 89 10.09 -1.96 9.27
C ASP A 89 11.34 -1.06 9.08
N PRO A 90 11.85 -0.41 10.14
CA PRO A 90 12.94 0.58 10.02
C PRO A 90 14.29 -0.04 9.61
N PHE A 91 14.41 -1.37 9.63
CA PHE A 91 15.63 -2.09 9.26
C PHE A 91 15.51 -2.80 7.91
N CYS A 92 14.38 -2.65 7.21
CA CYS A 92 14.14 -3.26 5.90
C CYS A 92 14.37 -4.78 5.88
N ASP A 93 13.99 -5.47 6.96
CA ASP A 93 14.22 -6.90 7.14
C ASP A 93 12.92 -7.73 7.09
N TRP A 94 11.79 -7.07 6.83
CA TRP A 94 10.50 -7.72 6.62
C TRP A 94 10.39 -8.32 5.22
N PHE A 95 9.73 -9.47 5.12
CA PHE A 95 9.28 -10.04 3.86
C PHE A 95 8.04 -10.92 4.10
N ALA A 96 7.17 -11.04 3.10
CA ALA A 96 5.82 -11.58 3.25
C ALA A 96 5.74 -13.03 3.80
N SER A 97 6.76 -13.87 3.56
CA SER A 97 6.80 -15.25 4.06
C SER A 97 7.46 -15.40 5.44
N LYS A 98 7.93 -14.31 6.07
CA LYS A 98 8.57 -14.34 7.39
C LYS A 98 7.51 -14.54 8.47
N THR A 99 7.56 -15.65 9.19
CA THR A 99 6.58 -15.99 10.25
C THR A 99 6.75 -15.15 11.52
N VAL A 100 7.98 -14.73 11.82
CA VAL A 100 8.29 -13.85 12.95
C VAL A 100 9.30 -12.80 12.49
N ASN A 101 8.95 -11.52 12.66
CA ASN A 101 9.90 -10.43 12.52
C ASN A 101 10.07 -9.71 13.88
N ALA A 102 11.17 -10.00 14.58
CA ALA A 102 11.45 -9.40 15.90
C ALA A 102 11.67 -7.88 15.85
N ASN A 103 12.02 -7.35 14.68
CA ASN A 103 12.29 -5.92 14.48
C ASN A 103 11.08 -5.14 13.95
N LEU A 104 10.01 -5.84 13.56
CA LEU A 104 8.78 -5.20 13.07
C LEU A 104 8.06 -4.52 14.24
N ARG A 105 7.82 -3.23 14.09
CA ARG A 105 7.11 -2.37 15.04
C ARG A 105 5.70 -2.11 14.52
N ALA A 106 4.88 -1.44 15.32
CA ALA A 106 3.62 -0.90 14.82
C ALA A 106 3.89 0.19 13.76
N ALA A 107 3.04 0.27 12.75
CA ALA A 107 3.06 1.40 11.82
C ALA A 107 2.68 2.70 12.55
N THR A 108 3.39 3.78 12.26
CA THR A 108 3.27 5.08 12.94
C THR A 108 2.91 6.22 12.02
N GLY A 109 2.98 6.02 10.71
CA GLY A 109 2.65 7.01 9.67
C GLY A 109 2.08 6.34 8.42
N HIS A 110 1.85 7.15 7.38
CA HIS A 110 1.34 6.68 6.10
C HIS A 110 2.35 6.98 4.97
N PRO A 111 2.93 5.96 4.31
CA PRO A 111 4.11 6.10 3.43
C PRO A 111 3.91 6.86 2.11
N GLY A 112 2.69 7.34 1.88
CA GLY A 112 2.22 7.92 0.64
C GLY A 112 1.30 9.11 0.85
N ILE A 113 1.13 9.58 2.09
CA ILE A 113 0.34 10.75 2.45
C ILE A 113 1.25 11.60 3.32
N CYS A 114 1.75 12.71 2.78
CA CYS A 114 2.74 13.53 3.48
C CYS A 114 2.15 14.08 4.80
N GLU A 115 2.88 13.87 5.90
CA GLU A 115 2.48 14.30 7.24
C GLU A 115 3.47 15.34 7.84
N PRO A 116 3.01 16.34 8.60
CA PRO A 116 1.62 16.62 8.94
C PRO A 116 0.85 17.21 7.77
N ILE A 117 -0.40 16.75 7.60
CA ILE A 117 -1.31 17.22 6.56
C ILE A 117 -1.50 18.74 6.69
N GLY A 118 -1.41 19.45 5.55
CA GLY A 118 -1.57 20.90 5.49
C GLY A 118 -0.36 21.71 5.97
N SER A 119 0.75 21.05 6.29
CA SER A 119 2.03 21.74 6.53
C SER A 119 2.62 22.29 5.22
N PRO A 120 3.45 23.35 5.25
CA PRO A 120 4.13 23.85 4.05
C PRO A 120 5.00 22.81 3.35
N LEU A 121 5.54 21.82 4.10
CA LEU A 121 6.28 20.69 3.54
C LEU A 121 5.41 19.85 2.61
N CYS A 122 4.15 19.64 3.00
CA CYS A 122 3.20 18.77 2.30
C CYS A 122 2.33 19.50 1.26
N ALA A 123 2.67 20.73 0.89
CA ALA A 123 1.91 21.55 -0.06
C ALA A 123 1.71 20.85 -1.43
N ALA A 124 2.66 19.99 -1.85
CA ALA A 124 2.58 19.26 -3.10
C ALA A 124 1.40 18.27 -3.18
N GLN A 125 0.87 17.84 -2.04
CA GLN A 125 -0.28 16.93 -1.96
C GLN A 125 -1.61 17.65 -1.68
N GLU A 126 -1.61 18.99 -1.60
CA GLU A 126 -2.85 19.75 -1.41
C GLU A 126 -3.87 19.45 -2.52
N GLY A 127 -5.11 19.15 -2.09
CA GLY A 127 -6.21 18.81 -3.00
C GLY A 127 -6.10 17.47 -3.72
N LYS A 128 -5.07 16.64 -3.44
CA LYS A 128 -4.95 15.29 -4.03
C LYS A 128 -5.84 14.26 -3.36
N PHE A 129 -6.17 14.48 -2.10
CA PHE A 129 -7.07 13.66 -1.31
C PHE A 129 -7.89 14.54 -0.38
N SER A 130 -8.92 13.94 0.24
CA SER A 130 -9.75 14.58 1.24
C SER A 130 -9.76 13.73 2.51
N CYS A 131 -9.50 14.40 3.63
CA CYS A 131 -10.11 14.03 4.89
C CYS A 131 -11.63 14.34 4.80
#